data_AF-A0A6A6JB18-F1
#
_entry.id   AF-A0A6A6JB18-F1
#
_cell.length_a   1.000
_cell.length_b   1.000
_cell.length_c   1.000
_cell.angle_alpha   90.00
_cell.angle_beta   90.00
_cell.angle_gamma   90.00
#
_symmetry.space_group_name_H-M   'P 1'
#
loop_
_entity.id
_entity.type
_entity.pdbx_description
1 polymer ?
#
loop_
_entity_poly.entity_id
_entity_poly.type
_entity_poly.pdbx_seq_one_letter_code
_entity_poly.pdbx_strand_id
1 'polypeptide(L)'
;MSAGNFRKSQRIVHGNAIDYRELTPEEHSIAGYSPSKKSVDTSSEFELNSNIDNNDEDDEDYVPSARVATQGRGIRRAAGVARKRIRASQTVSPRKRSPEKGAKEAPNPTASQISPDVIEAARTFEKRVPAKLEPHFLSRTRMIIDSLNVFLYAEQGATDPWKSAFSAYRYNGPRKHAPFRELYRLSDPLEDDISDWAENIRWAKQQYELYGSVWTEYEYSLECITKHRIRSLWASEELIRSGRFPAN
;
A
#
# COMPACT_ATOMS: atom_id res chain seq x y z
N MET A 1 0.60 -55.49 -39.12
CA MET A 1 -0.58 -55.05 -38.34
C MET A 1 -0.22 -55.17 -36.87
N SER A 2 0.04 -54.06 -36.17
CA SER A 2 0.34 -54.06 -34.74
C SER A 2 -0.34 -52.85 -34.11
N ALA A 3 -1.31 -53.10 -33.23
CA ALA A 3 -2.12 -52.08 -32.57
C ALA A 3 -1.48 -51.71 -31.22
N GLY A 4 -1.02 -50.46 -31.10
CA GLY A 4 -0.48 -49.90 -29.87
C GLY A 4 -1.59 -49.36 -28.96
N ASN A 5 -1.72 -49.95 -27.77
CA ASN A 5 -2.65 -49.51 -26.73
C ASN A 5 -2.14 -48.24 -26.04
N PHE A 6 -2.78 -47.10 -26.33
CA PHE A 6 -2.64 -45.85 -25.56
C PHE A 6 -3.46 -45.93 -24.26
N ARG A 7 -2.79 -46.07 -23.11
CA ARG A 7 -3.43 -45.90 -21.79
C ARG A 7 -3.54 -44.41 -21.48
N LYS A 8 -4.77 -43.88 -21.50
CA LYS A 8 -5.12 -42.56 -20.94
C LYS A 8 -5.01 -42.62 -19.42
N SER A 9 -4.06 -41.88 -18.85
CA SER A 9 -3.95 -41.65 -17.41
C SER A 9 -4.84 -40.46 -17.04
N GLN A 10 -5.99 -40.72 -16.43
CA GLN A 10 -6.83 -39.68 -15.83
C GLN A 10 -6.26 -39.30 -14.46
N ARG A 11 -5.74 -38.09 -14.36
CA ARG A 11 -5.30 -37.49 -13.09
C ARG A 11 -6.50 -36.83 -12.45
N ILE A 12 -7.11 -37.49 -11.46
CA ILE A 12 -8.19 -36.93 -10.65
C ILE A 12 -7.56 -35.93 -9.67
N VAL A 13 -7.70 -34.64 -9.95
CA VAL A 13 -7.34 -33.57 -9.01
C VAL A 13 -8.52 -33.38 -8.07
N HIS A 14 -8.41 -33.87 -6.84
CA HIS A 14 -9.36 -33.54 -5.78
C HIS A 14 -9.10 -32.08 -5.38
N GLY A 15 -10.02 -31.19 -5.73
CA GLY A 15 -10.07 -29.84 -5.19
C GLY A 15 -10.53 -29.91 -3.74
N ASN A 16 -9.65 -29.58 -2.81
CA ASN A 16 -10.04 -29.32 -1.43
C ASN A 16 -10.78 -27.98 -1.39
N ALA A 17 -12.12 -28.05 -1.38
CA ALA A 17 -12.94 -26.93 -0.95
C ALA A 17 -12.70 -26.74 0.55
N ILE A 18 -12.12 -25.59 0.92
CA ILE A 18 -12.01 -25.17 2.31
C ILE A 18 -13.39 -24.65 2.70
N ASP A 19 -14.16 -25.49 3.39
CA ASP A 19 -15.45 -25.15 3.99
C ASP A 19 -15.19 -24.32 5.25
N TYR A 20 -15.33 -23.00 5.17
CA TYR A 20 -15.27 -22.08 6.31
C TYR A 20 -16.57 -22.17 7.12
N ARG A 21 -16.82 -23.32 7.74
CA ARG A 21 -17.86 -23.47 8.76
C ARG A 21 -17.35 -22.95 10.09
N GLU A 22 -17.98 -21.87 10.54
CA GLU A 22 -18.15 -21.40 11.93
C GLU A 22 -17.22 -22.07 12.97
N LEU A 23 -16.08 -21.44 13.22
CA LEU A 23 -15.33 -21.68 14.45
C LEU A 23 -16.01 -20.89 15.58
N THR A 24 -16.87 -21.59 16.32
CA THR A 24 -17.31 -21.14 17.65
C THR A 24 -16.11 -21.09 18.60
N PRO A 25 -16.02 -20.09 19.49
CA PRO A 25 -14.94 -19.98 20.45
C PRO A 25 -15.24 -20.87 21.66
N GLU A 26 -15.03 -22.19 21.55
CA GLU A 26 -15.03 -23.08 22.71
C GLU A 26 -13.61 -23.26 23.26
N GLU A 27 -13.39 -22.64 24.43
CA GLU A 27 -12.68 -23.18 25.58
C GLU A 27 -11.41 -24.01 25.34
N HIS A 28 -10.30 -23.32 25.02
CA HIS A 28 -8.98 -23.84 25.38
C HIS A 28 -8.63 -23.48 26.82
N SER A 29 -9.16 -24.28 27.75
CA SER A 29 -8.64 -24.45 29.10
C SER A 29 -7.22 -25.04 29.02
N ILE A 30 -6.22 -24.16 29.09
CA ILE A 30 -4.81 -24.58 29.25
C ILE A 30 -4.63 -25.02 30.69
N ALA A 31 -4.80 -26.32 30.91
CA ALA A 31 -4.31 -27.00 32.10
C ALA A 31 -2.78 -26.87 32.17
N GLY A 32 -2.26 -26.40 33.31
CA GLY A 32 -0.89 -26.75 33.70
C GLY A 32 0.06 -25.66 34.17
N TYR A 33 -0.37 -24.40 34.39
CA TYR A 33 0.48 -23.45 35.12
C TYR A 33 0.16 -23.48 36.62
N SER A 34 0.92 -24.29 37.37
CA SER A 34 0.97 -24.19 38.84
C SER A 34 1.71 -22.91 39.22
N PRO A 35 1.05 -21.92 39.86
CA PRO A 35 1.76 -20.78 40.41
C PRO A 35 2.43 -21.22 41.72
N SER A 36 3.75 -21.33 41.69
CA SER A 36 4.58 -21.43 42.89
C SER A 36 4.31 -20.19 43.76
N LYS A 37 3.63 -20.39 44.88
CA LYS A 37 3.45 -19.40 45.95
C LYS A 37 4.82 -19.05 46.52
N LYS A 38 5.43 -17.96 46.03
CA LYS A 38 6.42 -17.19 46.79
C LYS A 38 5.69 -15.98 47.35
N SER A 39 5.29 -16.10 48.61
CA SER A 39 4.97 -14.98 49.47
C SER A 39 6.24 -14.14 49.64
N VAL A 40 6.30 -13.01 48.93
CA VAL A 40 7.26 -11.95 49.24
C VAL A 40 6.44 -10.86 49.93
N ASP A 41 6.51 -10.88 51.26
CA ASP A 41 6.24 -9.71 52.08
C ASP A 41 7.31 -8.67 51.78
N THR A 42 6.91 -7.60 51.11
CA THR A 42 7.62 -6.32 51.13
C THR A 42 6.58 -5.22 51.10
N SER A 43 6.07 -4.91 52.29
CA SER A 43 5.61 -3.57 52.66
C SER A 43 6.74 -2.58 52.38
N SER A 44 6.73 -1.97 51.20
CA SER A 44 7.54 -0.80 50.88
C SER A 44 6.57 0.36 50.70
N GLU A 45 6.35 1.09 51.79
CA GLU A 45 5.86 2.47 51.78
C GLU A 45 6.66 3.25 50.74
N PHE A 46 6.00 3.65 49.65
CA PHE A 46 6.53 4.63 48.73
C PHE A 46 6.05 5.99 49.23
N GLU A 47 6.87 6.63 50.05
CA GLU A 47 6.67 8.03 50.44
C GLU A 47 6.75 8.91 49.17
N LEU A 48 5.62 9.50 48.82
CA LEU A 48 5.50 10.57 47.82
C LEU A 48 6.24 11.80 48.35
N ASN A 49 7.52 11.93 48.01
CA ASN A 49 8.31 13.11 48.33
C ASN A 49 7.97 14.23 47.32
N SER A 50 6.92 15.00 47.60
CA SER A 50 6.55 16.19 46.85
C SER A 50 7.40 17.39 47.31
N ASN A 51 8.61 17.51 46.76
CA ASN A 51 9.34 18.78 46.78
C ASN A 51 8.93 19.59 45.55
N ILE A 52 7.81 20.30 45.69
CA ILE A 52 7.48 21.49 44.92
C ILE A 52 8.46 22.57 45.39
N ASP A 53 9.47 22.83 44.56
CA ASP A 53 10.37 23.96 44.75
C ASP A 53 9.76 25.13 43.96
N ASN A 54 9.03 25.98 44.69
CA ASN A 54 8.58 27.28 44.21
C ASN A 54 9.78 28.23 44.26
N ASN A 55 10.45 28.43 43.12
CA ASN A 55 11.26 29.61 42.91
C ASN A 55 10.53 30.53 41.92
N ASP A 56 9.63 31.33 42.50
CA ASP A 56 9.29 32.66 42.01
C ASP A 56 10.43 33.58 42.46
N GLU A 57 11.30 33.98 41.53
CA GLU A 57 12.01 35.26 41.62
C GLU A 57 11.99 35.94 40.25
N ASP A 58 11.15 36.96 40.24
CA ASP A 58 11.07 38.18 39.46
C ASP A 58 12.29 38.64 38.64
N ASP A 59 11.92 39.40 37.62
CA ASP A 59 12.65 40.49 36.97
C ASP A 59 13.81 40.15 36.00
N GLU A 60 13.64 40.58 34.75
CA GLU A 60 14.39 41.72 34.19
C GLU A 60 14.14 41.82 32.67
N ASP A 61 13.48 42.91 32.29
CA ASP A 61 13.52 43.62 31.02
C ASP A 61 14.39 43.06 29.87
N TYR A 62 13.77 42.36 28.91
CA TYR A 62 14.40 42.11 27.61
C TYR A 62 14.00 43.18 26.58
N VAL A 63 14.89 44.16 26.43
CA VAL A 63 14.86 45.23 25.44
C VAL A 63 14.97 44.68 24.01
N PRO A 64 14.14 45.12 23.04
CA PRO A 64 14.29 44.73 21.64
C PRO A 64 15.37 45.59 20.97
N SER A 65 16.61 45.11 20.88
CA SER A 65 17.69 45.82 20.18
C SER A 65 18.39 44.99 19.12
N ALA A 66 18.09 45.36 17.88
CA ALA A 66 18.98 45.44 16.72
C ALA A 66 19.74 44.19 16.21
N ARG A 67 19.27 43.76 15.03
CA ARG A 67 20.07 43.52 13.80
C ARG A 67 21.14 42.43 13.87
N VAL A 68 20.76 41.22 13.46
CA VAL A 68 21.67 40.31 12.75
C VAL A 68 21.16 40.11 11.33
N ALA A 69 22.06 40.38 10.40
CA ALA A 69 21.80 40.55 8.99
C ALA A 69 21.32 39.27 8.31
N THR A 70 20.25 39.43 7.54
CA THR A 70 19.77 38.51 6.52
C THR A 70 20.84 38.23 5.46
N GLN A 71 21.47 37.05 5.51
CA GLN A 71 22.15 36.47 4.34
C GLN A 71 21.39 35.22 3.88
N GLY A 72 20.42 35.45 2.99
CA GLY A 72 19.61 34.39 2.38
C GLY A 72 18.72 34.89 1.25
N ARG A 73 19.07 36.01 0.61
CA ARG A 73 18.40 36.53 -0.59
C ARG A 73 19.30 36.32 -1.80
N GLY A 74 19.33 35.09 -2.33
CA GLY A 74 20.17 34.77 -3.49
C GLY A 74 19.61 33.76 -4.49
N ILE A 75 18.54 33.00 -4.18
CA ILE A 75 18.13 31.84 -5.00
C ILE A 75 16.70 31.96 -5.54
N ARG A 76 16.16 33.18 -5.69
CA ARG A 76 14.79 33.40 -6.24
C ARG A 76 14.73 34.36 -7.42
N ARG A 77 15.79 34.45 -8.23
CA ARG A 77 15.79 35.24 -9.49
C ARG A 77 16.24 34.48 -10.75
N ALA A 78 16.50 33.17 -10.66
CA ALA A 78 16.87 32.36 -11.84
C ALA A 78 15.69 31.61 -12.49
N ALA A 79 14.57 31.41 -11.79
CA ALA A 79 13.43 30.63 -12.31
C ALA A 79 12.45 31.42 -13.21
N GLY A 80 12.61 32.74 -13.33
CA GLY A 80 11.70 33.62 -14.09
C GLY A 80 12.05 33.80 -15.57
N VAL A 81 13.29 33.50 -15.98
CA VAL A 81 13.75 33.79 -17.35
C VAL A 81 13.50 32.62 -18.31
N ALA A 82 13.47 31.37 -17.82
CA ALA A 82 13.20 30.20 -18.66
C ALA A 82 11.75 30.15 -19.21
N ARG A 83 10.76 30.67 -18.46
CA ARG A 83 9.35 30.67 -18.90
C ARG A 83 9.02 31.72 -19.96
N LYS A 84 9.86 32.75 -20.15
CA LYS A 84 9.67 33.77 -21.21
C LYS A 84 10.18 33.33 -22.59
N ARG A 85 11.07 32.33 -22.69
CA ARG A 85 11.58 31.85 -23.99
C ARG A 85 10.68 30.82 -24.67
N ILE A 86 9.91 30.02 -23.92
CA ILE A 86 8.98 29.04 -24.51
C ILE A 86 7.74 29.74 -25.12
N ARG A 87 7.37 30.93 -24.61
CA ARG A 87 6.22 31.69 -25.13
C ARG A 87 6.52 32.46 -26.42
N ALA A 88 7.81 32.65 -26.77
CA ALA A 88 8.21 33.38 -27.98
C ALA A 88 8.34 32.49 -29.23
N SER A 89 8.40 31.16 -29.07
CA SER A 89 8.42 30.20 -30.18
C SER A 89 7.05 29.57 -30.49
N GLN A 90 6.00 29.93 -29.74
CA GLN A 90 4.60 29.64 -30.09
C GLN A 90 3.96 30.84 -30.79
N THR A 91 4.55 31.29 -31.90
CA THR A 91 3.79 31.98 -32.94
C THR A 91 2.91 30.93 -33.64
N VAL A 92 1.82 30.59 -32.95
CA VAL A 92 0.71 29.80 -33.49
C VAL A 92 0.21 30.53 -34.72
N SER A 93 0.51 30.00 -35.90
CA SER A 93 -0.15 30.43 -37.12
C SER A 93 -1.67 30.33 -36.91
N PRO A 94 -2.45 31.36 -37.25
CA PRO A 94 -3.90 31.30 -37.13
C PRO A 94 -4.41 30.16 -38.01
N ARG A 95 -4.78 29.05 -37.36
CA ARG A 95 -5.38 27.88 -37.99
C ARG A 95 -6.72 28.35 -38.55
N LYS A 96 -6.76 28.61 -39.86
CA LYS A 96 -7.98 28.92 -40.62
C LYS A 96 -9.03 27.88 -40.24
N ARG A 97 -10.09 28.33 -39.55
CA ARG A 97 -11.28 27.53 -39.30
C ARG A 97 -11.98 27.37 -40.64
N SER A 98 -11.80 26.22 -41.26
CA SER A 98 -12.62 25.77 -42.38
C SER A 98 -14.07 25.64 -41.88
N PRO A 99 -15.06 26.16 -42.63
CA PRO A 99 -16.45 26.04 -42.25
C PRO A 99 -16.91 24.57 -42.31
N GLU A 100 -17.57 24.17 -41.25
CA GLU A 100 -18.26 22.90 -41.04
C GLU A 100 -19.31 22.69 -42.13
N LYS A 101 -19.12 21.67 -42.98
CA LYS A 101 -20.21 21.06 -43.76
C LYS A 101 -19.87 19.60 -44.03
N GLY A 102 -20.61 18.73 -43.37
CA GLY A 102 -20.53 17.29 -43.56
C GLY A 102 -20.69 16.55 -42.24
N ALA A 103 -21.94 16.38 -41.81
CA ALA A 103 -22.30 15.36 -40.85
C ALA A 103 -21.89 14.00 -41.43
N LYS A 104 -20.66 13.58 -41.13
CA LYS A 104 -20.23 12.21 -41.37
C LYS A 104 -20.87 11.38 -40.28
N GLU A 105 -21.87 10.61 -40.70
CA GLU A 105 -22.37 9.41 -40.08
C GLU A 105 -21.31 8.80 -39.15
N ALA A 106 -21.63 8.76 -37.86
CA ALA A 106 -20.76 8.14 -36.88
C ALA A 106 -20.49 6.70 -37.34
N PRO A 107 -19.23 6.28 -37.50
CA PRO A 107 -18.94 4.90 -37.88
C PRO A 107 -19.61 3.99 -36.85
N ASN A 108 -20.58 3.22 -37.33
CA ASN A 108 -21.23 2.18 -36.57
C ASN A 108 -20.11 1.34 -35.91
N PRO A 109 -20.09 1.16 -34.58
CA PRO A 109 -19.13 0.28 -33.93
C PRO A 109 -19.52 -1.17 -34.25
N THR A 110 -19.42 -1.55 -35.52
CA THR A 110 -19.46 -2.94 -35.93
C THR A 110 -18.32 -3.61 -35.18
N ALA A 111 -18.70 -4.60 -34.36
CA ALA A 111 -17.82 -5.43 -33.55
C ALA A 111 -16.57 -5.77 -34.37
N SER A 112 -15.49 -5.04 -34.10
CA SER A 112 -14.20 -5.29 -34.74
C SER A 112 -13.88 -6.72 -34.38
N GLN A 113 -13.73 -7.58 -35.38
CA GLN A 113 -13.47 -8.99 -35.18
C GLN A 113 -12.22 -9.10 -34.30
N ILE A 114 -12.41 -9.44 -33.02
CA ILE A 114 -11.32 -9.62 -32.07
C ILE A 114 -10.49 -10.78 -32.61
N SER A 115 -9.19 -10.57 -32.80
CA SER A 115 -8.33 -11.62 -33.34
C SER A 115 -8.36 -12.84 -32.42
N PRO A 116 -8.32 -14.07 -32.99
CA PRO A 116 -8.32 -15.30 -32.20
C PRO A 116 -7.17 -15.33 -31.17
N ASP A 117 -6.02 -14.75 -31.53
CA ASP A 117 -4.85 -14.61 -30.65
C ASP A 117 -5.15 -13.81 -29.38
N VAL A 118 -5.96 -12.75 -29.47
CA VAL A 118 -6.36 -11.93 -28.30
C VAL A 118 -7.30 -12.72 -27.39
N ILE A 119 -8.19 -13.54 -27.96
CA ILE A 119 -9.08 -14.42 -27.20
C ILE A 119 -8.28 -15.49 -26.46
N GLU A 120 -7.29 -16.11 -27.12
CA GLU A 120 -6.40 -17.10 -26.49
C GLU A 120 -5.53 -16.47 -25.40
N ALA A 121 -4.98 -15.28 -25.64
CA ALA A 121 -4.24 -14.52 -24.64
C ALA A 121 -5.11 -14.19 -23.42
N ALA A 122 -6.36 -13.76 -23.63
CA ALA A 122 -7.31 -13.48 -22.56
C ALA A 122 -7.64 -14.73 -21.71
N ARG A 123 -7.84 -15.89 -22.35
CA ARG A 123 -8.06 -17.17 -21.61
C ARG A 123 -6.83 -17.61 -20.82
N THR A 124 -5.64 -17.32 -21.33
CA THR A 124 -4.38 -17.63 -20.64
C THR A 124 -4.17 -16.69 -19.45
N PHE A 125 -4.67 -15.46 -19.55
CA PHE A 125 -4.60 -14.45 -18.49
C PHE A 125 -5.33 -14.88 -17.22
N GLU A 126 -6.54 -15.44 -17.33
CA GLU A 126 -7.33 -15.93 -16.18
C GLU A 126 -6.60 -17.00 -15.35
N LYS A 127 -5.72 -17.78 -15.98
CA LYS A 127 -4.98 -18.87 -15.32
C LYS A 127 -3.61 -18.44 -14.80
N ARG A 128 -3.28 -17.15 -14.90
CA ARG A 128 -1.96 -16.66 -14.57
C ARG A 128 -1.78 -16.63 -13.06
N VAL A 129 -0.92 -17.51 -12.56
CA VAL A 129 -0.44 -17.44 -11.19
C VAL A 129 0.76 -16.48 -11.16
N PRO A 130 0.76 -15.42 -10.33
CA PRO A 130 1.91 -14.55 -10.19
C PRO A 130 3.10 -15.35 -9.67
N ALA A 131 4.31 -15.06 -10.15
CA ALA A 131 5.51 -15.75 -9.67
C ALA A 131 5.69 -15.47 -8.17
N LYS A 132 6.07 -16.49 -7.39
CA LYS A 132 6.41 -16.31 -5.98
C LYS A 132 7.65 -15.42 -5.89
N LEU A 133 7.53 -14.31 -5.17
CA LEU A 133 8.67 -13.47 -4.83
C LEU A 133 9.00 -13.64 -3.35
N GLU A 134 10.27 -13.89 -3.04
CA GLU A 134 10.72 -14.02 -1.66
C GLU A 134 10.77 -12.63 -1.01
N PRO A 135 10.10 -12.42 0.14
CA PRO A 135 10.11 -11.15 0.83
C PRO A 135 11.47 -10.92 1.50
N HIS A 136 11.78 -9.64 1.79
CA HIS A 136 12.94 -9.30 2.59
C HIS A 136 12.82 -9.88 4.00
N PHE A 137 13.94 -10.27 4.59
CA PHE A 137 13.95 -10.83 5.93
C PHE A 137 13.52 -9.77 6.95
N LEU A 138 12.34 -9.97 7.55
CA LEU A 138 11.82 -9.08 8.59
C LEU A 138 12.40 -9.49 9.95
N SER A 139 12.94 -8.54 10.70
CA SER A 139 13.34 -8.81 12.07
C SER A 139 12.15 -9.25 12.92
N ARG A 140 12.36 -10.26 13.76
CA ARG A 140 11.37 -10.71 14.76
C ARG A 140 11.11 -9.66 15.84
N THR A 141 12.09 -8.79 16.10
CA THR A 141 12.01 -7.72 17.10
C THR A 141 11.53 -6.39 16.52
N ARG A 142 11.03 -6.38 15.27
CA ARG A 142 10.48 -5.16 14.68
C ARG A 142 9.25 -4.71 15.47
N MET A 143 9.03 -3.40 15.53
CA MET A 143 7.78 -2.87 16.05
C MET A 143 6.62 -3.32 15.14
N ILE A 144 5.56 -3.84 15.75
CA ILE A 144 4.30 -4.21 15.10
C ILE A 144 3.16 -3.43 15.75
N ILE A 145 2.09 -3.20 15.00
CA ILE A 145 0.88 -2.64 15.59
C ILE A 145 0.17 -3.76 16.36
N ASP A 146 0.02 -3.59 17.66
CA ASP A 146 -0.59 -4.53 18.60
C ASP A 146 -1.75 -3.87 19.35
N SER A 147 -2.41 -4.63 20.24
CA SER A 147 -3.53 -4.12 21.03
C SER A 147 -3.15 -2.99 21.99
N LEU A 148 -1.88 -2.86 22.36
CA LEU A 148 -1.39 -1.85 23.29
C LEU A 148 -1.12 -0.52 22.57
N ASN A 149 -0.70 -0.56 21.30
CA ASN A 149 -0.27 0.62 20.56
C ASN A 149 -1.19 1.01 19.38
N VAL A 150 -2.23 0.23 19.05
CA VAL A 150 -3.14 0.50 17.92
C VAL A 150 -3.74 1.92 17.93
N PHE A 151 -4.09 2.44 19.12
CA PHE A 151 -4.66 3.78 19.27
C PHE A 151 -3.69 4.90 18.85
N LEU A 152 -2.37 4.67 18.89
CA LEU A 152 -1.37 5.64 18.43
C LEU A 152 -1.35 5.76 16.90
N TYR A 153 -1.83 4.74 16.19
CA TYR A 153 -1.80 4.64 14.74
C TYR A 153 -3.19 4.84 14.10
N ALA A 154 -4.25 4.66 14.87
CA ALA A 154 -5.61 5.00 14.47
C ALA A 154 -5.81 6.51 14.25
N GLU A 155 -6.88 6.88 13.56
CA GLU A 155 -7.40 8.24 13.52
C GLU A 155 -8.02 8.61 14.85
N GLN A 156 -7.85 9.87 15.27
CA GLN A 156 -8.38 10.34 16.55
C GLN A 156 -9.91 10.24 16.55
N GLY A 157 -10.47 9.54 17.54
CA GLY A 157 -11.92 9.33 17.63
C GLY A 157 -12.47 8.26 16.68
N ALA A 158 -11.62 7.44 16.05
CA ALA A 158 -12.09 6.31 15.24
C ALA A 158 -12.93 5.33 16.08
N THR A 159 -14.12 4.97 15.57
CA THR A 159 -15.00 3.98 16.19
C THR A 159 -14.32 2.60 16.30
N ASP A 160 -13.57 2.22 15.27
CA ASP A 160 -12.75 1.02 15.24
C ASP A 160 -11.28 1.41 15.02
N PRO A 161 -10.44 1.37 16.07
CA PRO A 161 -9.04 1.75 15.97
C PRO A 161 -8.25 0.80 15.05
N TRP A 162 -8.62 -0.48 14.95
CA TRP A 162 -7.93 -1.44 14.09
C TRP A 162 -8.18 -1.15 12.62
N LYS A 163 -9.44 -0.99 12.23
CA LYS A 163 -9.80 -0.63 10.85
C LYS A 163 -9.17 0.70 10.44
N SER A 164 -9.11 1.67 11.34
CA SER A 164 -8.47 2.96 11.08
C SER A 164 -6.95 2.84 10.96
N ALA A 165 -6.27 2.16 11.89
CA ALA A 165 -4.82 1.98 11.87
C ALA A 165 -4.32 1.18 10.65
N PHE A 166 -5.12 0.24 10.16
CA PHE A 166 -4.82 -0.58 8.97
C PHE A 166 -5.49 -0.08 7.69
N SER A 167 -6.10 1.12 7.69
CA SER A 167 -6.61 1.70 6.44
C SER A 167 -5.46 2.00 5.47
N ALA A 168 -5.61 1.58 4.21
CA ALA A 168 -4.65 1.85 3.13
C ALA A 168 -4.38 3.35 2.93
N TYR A 169 -5.32 4.21 3.35
CA TYR A 169 -5.27 5.66 3.17
C TYR A 169 -5.04 6.44 4.47
N ARG A 170 -4.84 5.77 5.61
CA ARG A 170 -4.66 6.41 6.92
C ARG A 170 -3.57 7.50 6.92
N TYR A 171 -2.52 7.31 6.12
CA TYR A 171 -1.36 8.20 6.03
C TYR A 171 -1.20 8.84 4.65
N ASN A 172 -2.24 8.83 3.81
CA ASN A 172 -2.19 9.26 2.41
C ASN A 172 -1.08 8.56 1.60
N GLY A 173 -0.89 7.26 1.84
CA GLY A 173 0.14 6.44 1.20
C GLY A 173 0.95 5.61 2.21
N PRO A 174 2.13 5.10 1.80
CA PRO A 174 2.99 4.32 2.68
C PRO A 174 3.55 5.16 3.83
N ARG A 175 3.69 4.54 4.99
CA ARG A 175 4.35 5.16 6.13
C ARG A 175 5.83 5.42 5.87
N LYS A 176 6.30 6.59 6.31
CA LYS A 176 7.73 6.98 6.24
C LYS A 176 8.57 6.48 7.42
N HIS A 177 7.92 6.08 8.50
CA HIS A 177 8.56 5.70 9.75
C HIS A 177 7.89 4.46 10.36
N ALA A 178 8.67 3.70 11.12
CA ALA A 178 8.21 2.50 11.80
C ALA A 178 7.04 2.77 12.77
N PRO A 179 6.20 1.76 13.07
CA PRO A 179 6.18 0.42 12.47
C PRO A 179 5.66 0.42 11.03
N PHE A 180 6.41 -0.22 10.12
CA PHE A 180 5.95 -0.45 8.75
C PHE A 180 4.88 -1.54 8.76
N ARG A 181 3.67 -1.22 8.30
CA ARG A 181 2.55 -2.17 8.31
C ARG A 181 2.78 -3.25 7.26
N GLU A 182 2.19 -4.41 7.49
CA GLU A 182 2.20 -5.51 6.53
C GLU A 182 1.11 -5.25 5.49
N LEU A 183 1.48 -5.23 4.21
CA LEU A 183 0.59 -4.78 3.13
C LEU A 183 -0.66 -5.66 2.99
N TYR A 184 -0.53 -6.96 3.24
CA TYR A 184 -1.67 -7.88 3.16
C TYR A 184 -2.75 -7.62 4.24
N ARG A 185 -2.38 -6.97 5.35
CA ARG A 185 -3.29 -6.63 6.45
C ARG A 185 -3.99 -5.29 6.25
N LEU A 186 -3.55 -4.50 5.27
CA LEU A 186 -4.19 -3.21 4.98
C LEU A 186 -5.59 -3.42 4.40
N SER A 187 -6.47 -2.44 4.57
CA SER A 187 -7.76 -2.42 3.88
C SER A 187 -7.57 -2.48 2.37
N ASP A 188 -8.59 -2.94 1.64
CA ASP A 188 -8.54 -2.86 0.18
C ASP A 188 -8.44 -1.39 -0.27
N PRO A 189 -7.57 -1.08 -1.25
CA PRO A 189 -7.57 0.21 -1.91
C PRO A 189 -8.92 0.47 -2.62
N LEU A 190 -9.24 1.74 -2.88
CA LEU A 190 -10.42 2.09 -3.66
C LEU A 190 -10.31 1.50 -5.08
N GLU A 191 -11.43 1.03 -5.64
CA GLU A 191 -11.45 0.37 -6.95
C GLU A 191 -10.98 1.27 -8.11
N ASP A 192 -11.17 2.58 -7.99
CA ASP A 192 -10.73 3.57 -8.96
C ASP A 192 -9.28 4.03 -8.75
N ASP A 193 -8.68 3.68 -7.61
CA ASP A 193 -7.28 3.96 -7.30
C ASP A 193 -6.37 2.91 -7.94
N ILE A 194 -5.76 3.31 -9.04
CA ILE A 194 -4.78 2.55 -9.81
C ILE A 194 -3.37 3.11 -9.62
N SER A 195 -3.13 3.84 -8.52
CA SER A 195 -1.79 4.30 -8.16
C SER A 195 -0.84 3.13 -7.87
N ASP A 196 0.47 3.37 -7.97
CA ASP A 196 1.47 2.33 -7.67
C ASP A 196 1.34 1.79 -6.23
N TRP A 197 0.92 2.65 -5.30
CA TRP A 197 0.62 2.28 -3.92
C TRP A 197 -0.51 1.26 -3.82
N ALA A 198 -1.67 1.57 -4.42
CA ALA A 198 -2.83 0.68 -4.41
C ALA A 198 -2.50 -0.67 -5.05
N GLU A 199 -1.81 -0.64 -6.19
CA GLU A 199 -1.43 -1.84 -6.89
C GLU A 199 -0.42 -2.70 -6.12
N ASN A 200 0.51 -2.09 -5.38
CA ASN A 200 1.43 -2.83 -4.52
C ASN A 200 0.71 -3.53 -3.36
N ILE A 201 -0.36 -2.94 -2.81
CA ILE A 201 -1.20 -3.60 -1.81
C ILE A 201 -1.91 -4.81 -2.42
N ARG A 202 -2.59 -4.63 -3.57
CA ARG A 202 -3.29 -5.73 -4.25
C ARG A 202 -2.36 -6.88 -4.58
N TRP A 203 -1.19 -6.58 -5.12
CA TRP A 203 -0.16 -7.58 -5.41
C TRP A 203 0.28 -8.33 -4.13
N ALA A 204 0.53 -7.60 -3.04
CA ALA A 204 0.98 -8.20 -1.79
C ALA A 204 -0.11 -9.09 -1.16
N LYS A 205 -1.38 -8.71 -1.25
CA LYS A 205 -2.52 -9.54 -0.83
C LYS A 205 -2.57 -10.85 -1.60
N GLN A 206 -2.49 -10.77 -2.94
CA GLN A 206 -2.48 -11.97 -3.78
C GLN A 206 -1.29 -12.89 -3.48
N GLN A 207 -0.11 -12.33 -3.23
CA GLN A 207 1.09 -13.10 -2.87
C GLN A 207 0.98 -13.75 -1.49
N TYR A 208 0.33 -13.10 -0.53
CA TYR A 208 0.04 -13.68 0.77
C TYR A 208 -0.97 -14.82 0.66
N GLU A 209 -2.04 -14.64 -0.12
CA GLU A 209 -3.06 -15.67 -0.34
C GLU A 209 -2.47 -16.94 -0.99
N LEU A 210 -1.62 -16.77 -2.01
CA LEU A 210 -1.06 -17.90 -2.75
C LEU A 210 0.15 -18.54 -2.07
N TYR A 211 0.97 -17.75 -1.38
CA TYR A 211 2.31 -18.19 -0.92
C TYR A 211 2.62 -17.87 0.54
N GLY A 212 1.74 -17.17 1.26
CA GLY A 212 2.00 -16.69 2.61
C GLY A 212 3.14 -15.68 2.72
N SER A 213 3.52 -15.02 1.61
CA SER A 213 4.63 -14.07 1.63
C SER A 213 4.21 -12.73 2.25
N VAL A 214 5.06 -12.20 3.13
CA VAL A 214 4.75 -10.99 3.91
C VAL A 214 5.59 -9.82 3.42
N TRP A 215 4.92 -8.82 2.89
CA TRP A 215 5.52 -7.56 2.43
C TRP A 215 5.09 -6.40 3.32
N THR A 216 5.94 -5.38 3.44
CA THR A 216 5.69 -4.23 4.33
C THR A 216 5.72 -2.90 3.59
N GLU A 217 5.28 -1.84 4.26
CA GLU A 217 5.38 -0.45 3.79
C GLU A 217 6.81 0.09 3.67
N TYR A 218 7.82 -0.70 4.02
CA TYR A 218 9.20 -0.29 3.89
C TYR A 218 9.53 0.02 2.42
N GLU A 219 10.19 1.17 2.17
CA GLU A 219 10.44 1.69 0.83
C GLU A 219 11.10 0.68 -0.11
N TYR A 220 12.08 -0.07 0.41
CA TYR A 220 12.77 -1.11 -0.36
C TYR A 220 11.85 -2.27 -0.74
N SER A 221 10.92 -2.66 0.15
CA SER A 221 9.91 -3.68 -0.16
C SER A 221 9.01 -3.20 -1.30
N LEU A 222 8.53 -1.96 -1.24
CA LEU A 222 7.68 -1.37 -2.28
C LEU A 222 8.42 -1.29 -3.63
N GLU A 223 9.68 -0.84 -3.64
CA GLU A 223 10.49 -0.77 -4.86
C GLU A 223 10.67 -2.17 -5.51
N CYS A 224 10.92 -3.20 -4.70
CA CYS A 224 11.02 -4.57 -5.20
C CYS A 224 9.71 -5.08 -5.82
N ILE A 225 8.57 -4.77 -5.19
CA ILE A 225 7.25 -5.10 -5.73
C ILE A 225 7.03 -4.39 -7.07
N THR A 226 7.22 -3.08 -7.12
CA THR A 226 7.04 -2.28 -8.34
C THR A 226 7.91 -2.80 -9.48
N LYS A 227 9.20 -3.04 -9.24
CA LYS A 227 10.11 -3.64 -10.24
C LYS A 227 9.63 -4.99 -10.73
N HIS A 228 9.14 -5.85 -9.83
CA HIS A 228 8.61 -7.15 -10.20
C HIS A 228 7.34 -7.05 -11.04
N ARG A 229 6.40 -6.17 -10.64
CA ARG A 229 5.15 -5.94 -11.37
C ARG A 229 5.43 -5.46 -12.79
N ILE A 230 6.32 -4.48 -12.96
CA ILE A 230 6.74 -3.99 -14.28
C ILE A 230 7.38 -5.11 -15.10
N ARG A 231 8.38 -5.82 -14.56
CA ARG A 231 9.10 -6.87 -15.28
C ARG A 231 8.19 -8.03 -15.70
N SER A 232 7.24 -8.39 -14.85
CA SER A 232 6.31 -9.48 -15.13
C SER A 232 5.09 -9.02 -15.92
N LEU A 233 4.85 -7.72 -16.11
CA LEU A 233 3.56 -7.19 -16.60
C LEU A 233 2.40 -7.71 -15.74
N TRP A 234 2.60 -7.72 -14.42
CA TRP A 234 1.50 -7.98 -13.49
C TRP A 234 0.66 -6.71 -13.37
N ALA A 235 -0.66 -6.88 -13.39
CA ALA A 235 -1.65 -5.83 -13.23
C ALA A 235 -2.83 -6.37 -12.43
N SER A 236 -3.44 -5.54 -11.58
CA SER A 236 -4.70 -5.87 -10.92
C SER A 236 -5.88 -5.91 -11.91
N GLU A 237 -7.00 -6.48 -11.48
CA GLU A 237 -8.24 -6.44 -12.26
C GLU A 237 -8.75 -5.02 -12.45
N GLU A 238 -8.57 -4.16 -11.45
CA GLU A 238 -8.98 -2.75 -11.46
C GLU A 238 -8.18 -1.96 -12.50
N LEU A 239 -6.86 -2.18 -12.57
CA LEU A 239 -6.01 -1.55 -13.58
C LEU A 239 -6.46 -1.98 -15.00
N ILE A 240 -6.74 -3.26 -15.20
CA ILE A 240 -7.21 -3.79 -16.49
C ILE A 240 -8.57 -3.19 -16.87
N ARG A 241 -9.51 -3.17 -15.92
CA ARG A 241 -10.86 -2.61 -16.11
C ARG A 241 -10.81 -1.13 -16.47
N SER A 242 -9.84 -0.39 -15.94
CA SER A 242 -9.63 1.03 -16.26
C SER A 242 -9.14 1.28 -17.70
N GLY A 243 -8.74 0.22 -18.43
CA GLY A 243 -8.17 0.33 -19.77
C GLY A 243 -6.80 1.00 -19.81
N ARG A 244 -6.12 1.16 -18.67
CA ARG A 244 -4.77 1.70 -18.59
C ARG A 244 -3.75 0.58 -18.51
N PHE A 245 -2.58 0.83 -19.10
CA PHE A 245 -1.43 -0.06 -18.96
C PHE A 245 -0.48 0.50 -17.90
N PRO A 246 0.23 -0.37 -17.15
CA PRO A 246 1.28 0.09 -16.24
C PRO A 246 2.29 0.93 -17.03
N ALA A 247 2.61 2.12 -16.51
CA ALA A 247 3.61 2.98 -17.14
C ALA A 247 4.98 2.30 -17.07
N ASN A 248 5.68 2.23 -18.20
CA ASN A 248 7.05 1.73 -18.31
C ASN A 248 8.06 2.75 -17.79
#